data_AF-A0A2A3ZLD7-F1
#
_entry.id   AF-A0A2A3ZLD7-F1
#
_cell.length_a   1.000
_cell.length_b   1.000
_cell.length_c   1.000
_cell.angle_alpha   90.00
_cell.angle_beta   90.00
_cell.angle_gamma   90.00
#
_symmetry.space_group_name_H-M   'P 1'
#
loop_
_entity.id
_entity.type
_entity.pdbx_description
1 polymer ?
#
loop_
_entity_poly.entity_id
_entity_poly.type
_entity_poly.pdbx_seq_one_letter_code
_entity_poly.pdbx_strand_id
1 'polypeptide(L)'
;MNDTSSADVVEAGTTGVTPAQTQGAIEAMATLRRRCPWSSKQDHGSLEKYAREETEELIEALEDYRSDASPAHRAAVVEELGDVFYQVLFHSALLDESGSAPYGHTLGLIIDGLEEKLIRRHPLAFGEDSRDDEMPELEDVEREYRRIKTEEKQQKDDNQ
;
A
#
# COMPACT_ATOMS: atom_id res chain seq x y z
N MET A 1 -21.16 37.10 -29.58
CA MET A 1 -21.58 35.99 -28.71
C MET A 1 -20.59 34.87 -28.94
N ASN A 2 -19.45 34.93 -28.25
CA ASN A 2 -18.49 33.83 -28.24
C ASN A 2 -18.84 32.99 -27.02
N ASP A 3 -19.33 31.78 -27.24
CA ASP A 3 -19.44 30.77 -26.21
C ASP A 3 -18.64 29.55 -26.71
N THR A 4 -17.38 29.52 -26.30
CA THR A 4 -16.47 28.39 -26.46
C THR A 4 -15.79 28.18 -25.12
N SER A 5 -16.19 27.13 -24.43
CA SER A 5 -15.37 26.34 -23.50
C SER A 5 -16.24 25.14 -23.14
N SER A 6 -16.12 23.97 -23.78
CA SER A 6 -15.03 23.00 -23.55
C SER A 6 -14.51 23.12 -22.13
N ALA A 7 -15.18 22.44 -21.20
CA ALA A 7 -14.61 22.15 -19.90
C ALA A 7 -13.69 20.96 -20.13
N ASP A 8 -12.42 21.27 -20.25
CA ASP A 8 -11.33 20.31 -20.30
C ASP A 8 -11.39 19.41 -19.07
N VAL A 9 -11.32 18.11 -19.35
CA VAL A 9 -11.01 17.06 -18.39
C VAL A 9 -9.78 17.48 -17.61
N VAL A 10 -9.88 17.50 -16.29
CA VAL A 10 -8.73 17.74 -15.42
C VAL A 10 -7.77 16.56 -15.60
N GLU A 11 -6.75 16.72 -16.45
CA GLU A 11 -5.59 15.82 -16.42
C GLU A 11 -4.89 16.02 -15.07
N ALA A 12 -5.15 15.12 -14.13
CA ALA A 12 -4.38 15.01 -12.91
C ALA A 12 -2.94 14.61 -13.31
N GLY A 13 -2.08 15.61 -13.42
CA GLY A 13 -0.66 15.46 -13.69
C GLY A 13 -0.04 14.47 -12.71
N THR A 14 0.69 13.51 -13.26
CA THR A 14 1.50 12.53 -12.56
C THR A 14 2.43 13.18 -11.52
N THR A 15 2.09 13.09 -10.24
CA THR A 15 3.02 13.43 -9.13
C THR A 15 3.00 12.33 -8.07
N GLY A 16 3.25 11.09 -8.50
CA GLY A 16 3.30 9.90 -7.64
C GLY A 16 4.31 8.88 -8.15
N VAL A 17 4.55 7.84 -7.35
CA VAL A 17 5.46 6.72 -7.66
C VAL A 17 5.32 6.29 -9.12
N THR A 18 6.43 6.31 -9.85
CA THR A 18 6.44 5.99 -11.28
C THR A 18 6.56 4.48 -11.49
N PRO A 19 6.05 3.96 -12.63
CA PRO A 19 6.30 2.57 -13.01
C PRO A 19 7.79 2.21 -13.02
N ALA A 20 8.65 3.16 -13.40
CA ALA A 20 10.10 2.99 -13.39
C ALA A 20 10.68 2.80 -11.97
N GLN A 21 10.17 3.53 -10.97
CA GLN A 21 10.60 3.39 -9.57
C GLN A 21 10.20 2.02 -9.01
N THR A 22 8.96 1.59 -9.22
CA THR A 22 8.49 0.27 -8.78
C THR A 22 9.26 -0.86 -9.48
N GLN A 23 9.48 -0.73 -10.79
CA GLN A 23 10.28 -1.67 -11.57
C GLN A 23 11.71 -1.78 -11.01
N GLY A 24 12.35 -0.66 -10.69
CA GLY A 24 13.69 -0.64 -10.12
C GLY A 24 13.78 -1.40 -8.79
N ALA A 25 12.78 -1.26 -7.91
CA ALA A 25 12.73 -1.99 -6.65
C ALA A 25 12.58 -3.50 -6.86
N ILE A 26 11.69 -3.91 -7.77
CA ILE A 26 11.49 -5.33 -8.15
C ILE A 26 12.79 -5.94 -8.69
N GLU A 27 13.48 -5.23 -9.60
CA GLU A 27 14.75 -5.69 -10.18
C GLU A 27 15.88 -5.78 -9.16
N ALA A 28 15.94 -4.82 -8.23
CA ALA A 28 16.89 -4.84 -7.12
C ALA A 28 16.65 -6.06 -6.22
N MET A 29 15.40 -6.30 -5.80
CA MET A 29 15.03 -7.48 -5.00
C MET A 29 15.35 -8.78 -5.73
N ALA A 30 14.99 -8.90 -7.01
CA ALA A 30 15.32 -10.05 -7.85
C ALA A 30 16.83 -10.28 -7.94
N THR A 31 17.62 -9.20 -7.97
CA THR A 31 19.09 -9.27 -7.97
C THR A 31 19.62 -9.73 -6.62
N LEU A 32 19.08 -9.23 -5.50
CA LEU A 32 19.44 -9.66 -4.15
C LEU A 32 19.14 -11.15 -3.97
N ARG A 33 17.94 -11.61 -4.33
CA ARG A 33 17.57 -13.03 -4.27
C ARG A 33 18.54 -13.94 -5.03
N ARG A 34 19.07 -13.48 -6.17
CA ARG A 34 20.06 -14.23 -6.98
C ARG A 34 21.52 -14.10 -6.54
N ARG A 35 21.93 -12.95 -6.01
CA ARG A 35 23.35 -12.59 -5.85
C ARG A 35 23.78 -12.31 -4.40
N CYS A 36 22.86 -12.20 -3.46
CA CYS A 36 23.15 -12.02 -2.05
C CYS A 36 22.96 -13.35 -1.29
N PRO A 37 24.03 -13.96 -0.73
CA PRO A 37 23.94 -15.23 -0.01
C PRO A 37 22.97 -15.19 1.17
N TRP A 38 22.89 -14.07 1.89
CA TRP A 38 21.93 -13.91 2.98
C TRP A 38 20.50 -13.91 2.44
N SER A 39 20.22 -13.07 1.44
CA SER A 39 18.89 -12.95 0.84
C SER A 39 18.43 -14.30 0.31
N SER A 40 19.24 -14.99 -0.52
CA SER A 40 18.91 -16.29 -1.13
C SER A 40 18.53 -17.41 -0.15
N LYS A 41 18.97 -17.31 1.12
CA LYS A 41 18.70 -18.30 2.16
C LYS A 41 17.44 -18.00 2.99
N GLN A 42 16.85 -16.82 2.82
CA GLN A 42 15.65 -16.44 3.55
C GLN A 42 14.42 -17.15 3.00
N ASP A 43 13.49 -17.47 3.91
CA ASP A 43 12.13 -17.91 3.64
C ASP A 43 11.13 -17.09 4.48
N HIS A 44 9.83 -17.40 4.39
CA HIS A 44 8.82 -16.65 5.12
C HIS A 44 9.01 -16.70 6.65
N GLY A 45 9.43 -17.84 7.19
CA GLY A 45 9.61 -18.02 8.62
C GLY A 45 10.85 -17.31 9.16
N SER A 46 11.95 -17.35 8.42
CA SER A 46 13.18 -16.66 8.82
C SER A 46 13.04 -15.13 8.80
N LEU A 47 12.08 -14.61 8.01
CA LEU A 47 11.79 -13.18 7.90
C LEU A 47 10.82 -12.64 8.96
N GLU A 48 10.07 -13.49 9.66
CA GLU A 48 9.05 -13.04 10.64
C GLU A 48 9.64 -12.12 11.71
N LYS A 49 10.84 -12.45 12.19
CA LYS A 49 11.54 -11.64 13.19
C LYS A 49 11.77 -10.21 12.67
N TYR A 50 12.29 -10.08 11.46
CA TYR A 50 12.59 -8.77 10.87
C TYR A 50 11.31 -7.97 10.63
N ALA A 51 10.25 -8.60 10.11
CA ALA A 51 8.97 -7.92 9.92
C ALA A 51 8.39 -7.34 11.22
N ARG A 52 8.62 -8.01 12.37
CA ARG A 52 8.25 -7.47 13.68
C ARG A 52 9.13 -6.29 14.08
N GLU A 53 10.46 -6.44 13.96
CA GLU A 53 11.43 -5.39 14.29
C GLU A 53 11.15 -4.11 13.47
N GLU A 54 11.03 -4.18 12.14
CA GLU A 54 10.76 -2.99 11.31
C GLU A 54 9.43 -2.30 11.67
N THR A 55 8.44 -3.08 12.12
CA THR A 55 7.15 -2.50 12.56
C THR A 55 7.28 -1.80 13.91
N GLU A 56 8.10 -2.35 14.82
CA GLU A 56 8.40 -1.72 16.10
C GLU A 56 9.22 -0.44 15.91
N GLU A 57 10.22 -0.45 15.03
CA GLU A 57 11.03 0.73 14.67
C GLU A 57 10.17 1.82 14.01
N LEU A 58 9.24 1.45 13.11
CA LEU A 58 8.26 2.39 12.56
C LEU A 58 7.39 3.05 13.64
N ILE A 59 6.97 2.29 14.66
CA ILE A 59 6.18 2.82 15.77
C ILE A 59 7.00 3.86 16.55
N GLU A 60 8.25 3.54 16.89
CA GLU A 60 9.16 4.45 17.59
C GLU A 60 9.39 5.74 16.78
N ALA A 61 9.67 5.63 15.48
CA ALA A 61 9.86 6.79 14.60
C ALA A 61 8.61 7.71 14.54
N LEU A 62 7.40 7.12 14.55
CA LEU A 62 6.14 7.87 14.60
C LEU A 62 5.93 8.57 15.95
N GLU A 63 6.35 7.96 17.06
CA GLU A 63 6.29 8.57 18.39
C GLU A 63 7.20 9.80 18.49
N ASP A 64 8.42 9.69 17.98
CA ASP A 64 9.38 10.80 17.91
C ASP A 64 8.87 11.93 17.00
N TYR A 65 8.35 11.59 15.81
CA TYR A 65 7.78 12.58 14.89
C TYR A 65 6.58 13.33 15.50
N ARG A 66 5.74 12.65 16.28
CA ARG A 66 4.62 13.29 16.99
C ARG A 66 5.08 14.22 18.10
N SER A 67 6.21 13.90 18.74
CA SER A 67 6.79 14.71 19.82
C SER A 67 7.54 15.92 19.29
N ASP A 68 8.21 15.77 18.14
CA ASP A 68 8.88 16.84 17.41
C ASP A 68 8.83 16.56 15.90
N ALA A 69 8.05 17.36 15.17
CA ALA A 69 7.84 17.18 13.73
C ALA A 69 9.00 17.77 12.89
N SER A 70 10.24 17.54 13.32
CA SER A 70 11.44 18.03 12.64
C SER A 70 11.70 17.30 11.31
N PRO A 71 12.46 17.90 10.39
CA PRO A 71 12.86 17.24 9.15
C PRO A 71 13.60 15.91 9.38
N ALA A 72 14.32 15.78 10.49
CA ALA A 72 15.05 14.56 10.85
C ALA A 72 14.08 13.44 11.24
N HIS A 73 13.13 13.69 12.14
CA HIS A 73 12.13 12.67 12.51
C HIS A 73 11.20 12.33 11.34
N ARG A 74 10.88 13.30 10.46
CA ARG A 74 10.17 13.00 9.21
C ARG A 74 10.96 12.03 8.32
N ALA A 75 12.28 12.20 8.23
CA ALA A 75 13.13 11.32 7.43
C ALA A 75 13.18 9.91 8.01
N ALA A 76 13.30 9.78 9.34
CA ALA A 76 13.24 8.49 10.03
C ALA A 76 11.92 7.75 9.72
N VAL A 77 10.76 8.42 9.84
CA VAL A 77 9.47 7.79 9.48
C VAL A 77 9.44 7.28 8.03
N VAL A 78 10.05 8.01 7.09
CA VAL A 78 10.11 7.59 5.69
C VAL A 78 11.03 6.37 5.49
N GLU A 79 12.14 6.30 6.24
CA GLU A 79 13.06 5.17 6.25
C GLU A 79 12.35 3.90 6.74
N GLU A 80 11.71 3.96 7.91
CA GLU A 80 11.01 2.81 8.49
C GLU A 80 9.80 2.34 7.66
N LEU A 81 9.07 3.29 7.04
CA LEU A 81 8.02 2.93 6.07
C LEU A 81 8.60 2.19 4.86
N GLY A 82 9.82 2.54 4.46
CA GLY A 82 10.58 1.85 3.44
C GLY A 82 10.96 0.42 3.85
N ASP A 83 11.37 0.22 5.10
CA ASP A 83 11.76 -1.10 5.61
C ASP A 83 10.57 -2.04 5.81
N VAL A 84 9.43 -1.51 6.27
CA VAL A 84 8.16 -2.27 6.25
C VAL A 84 7.76 -2.64 4.82
N PHE A 85 7.90 -1.72 3.86
CA PHE A 85 7.62 -2.03 2.45
C PHE A 85 8.63 -3.04 1.86
N TYR A 86 9.89 -2.99 2.28
CA TYR A 86 10.90 -3.98 1.91
C TYR A 86 10.49 -5.40 2.32
N GLN A 87 9.91 -5.58 3.51
CA GLN A 87 9.38 -6.88 3.94
C GLN A 87 8.23 -7.36 3.04
N VAL A 88 7.31 -6.48 2.64
CA VAL A 88 6.24 -6.80 1.68
C VAL A 88 6.82 -7.24 0.34
N LEU A 89 7.79 -6.49 -0.20
CA LEU A 89 8.46 -6.81 -1.45
C LEU A 89 9.23 -8.14 -1.37
N PHE A 90 9.89 -8.42 -0.25
CA PHE A 90 10.65 -9.65 -0.05
C PHE A 90 9.72 -10.87 0.00
N HIS A 91 8.64 -10.82 0.78
CA HIS A 91 7.67 -11.91 0.83
C HIS A 91 6.97 -12.11 -0.51
N SER A 92 6.70 -11.04 -1.26
CA SER A 92 6.17 -11.14 -2.63
C SER A 92 7.13 -11.88 -3.55
N ALA A 93 8.42 -11.58 -3.47
CA ALA A 93 9.47 -12.23 -4.25
C ALA A 93 9.59 -13.73 -3.93
N LEU A 94 9.45 -14.13 -2.66
CA LEU A 94 9.43 -15.54 -2.26
C LEU A 94 8.22 -16.29 -2.83
N LEU A 95 7.05 -15.66 -2.83
CA LEU A 95 5.84 -16.23 -3.41
C LEU A 95 6.00 -16.42 -4.92
N ASP A 96 6.53 -15.41 -5.61
CA ASP A 96 6.82 -15.47 -7.04
C ASP A 96 7.77 -16.63 -7.38
N GLU A 97 8.85 -16.80 -6.61
CA GLU A 97 9.79 -17.91 -6.76
C GLU A 97 9.11 -19.29 -6.57
N SER A 98 8.31 -19.44 -5.51
CA SER A 98 7.62 -20.71 -5.22
C SER A 98 6.53 -21.05 -6.25
N GLY A 99 5.87 -20.03 -6.80
CA GLY A 99 4.83 -20.14 -7.82
C GLY A 99 5.36 -20.22 -9.25
N SER A 100 6.68 -20.16 -9.45
CA SER A 100 7.31 -20.06 -10.78
C SER A 100 6.81 -18.86 -11.60
N ALA A 101 6.50 -17.75 -10.93
CA ALA A 101 6.06 -16.50 -11.53
C ALA A 101 7.24 -15.53 -11.71
N PRO A 102 7.15 -14.55 -12.63
CA PRO A 102 8.12 -13.47 -12.70
C PRO A 102 8.05 -12.61 -11.43
N TYR A 103 9.21 -12.11 -10.96
CA TYR A 103 9.25 -11.16 -9.85
C TYR A 103 8.36 -9.95 -10.12
N GLY A 104 7.58 -9.56 -9.12
CA GLY A 104 6.64 -8.45 -9.19
C GLY A 104 5.21 -8.89 -9.47
N HIS A 105 4.96 -10.15 -9.84
CA HIS A 105 3.61 -10.66 -10.05
C HIS A 105 2.78 -10.59 -8.77
N THR A 106 3.28 -11.15 -7.67
CA THR A 106 2.59 -11.12 -6.37
C THR A 106 2.44 -9.70 -5.84
N LEU A 107 3.43 -8.83 -6.04
CA LEU A 107 3.32 -7.43 -5.64
C LEU A 107 2.18 -6.72 -6.39
N GLY A 108 2.03 -7.00 -7.69
CA GLY A 108 0.90 -6.51 -8.49
C GLY A 108 -0.44 -6.95 -7.91
N LEU A 109 -0.58 -8.24 -7.57
CA LEU A 109 -1.80 -8.76 -6.92
C LEU A 109 -2.10 -8.08 -5.58
N ILE A 110 -1.07 -7.77 -4.79
CA ILE A 110 -1.21 -7.04 -3.52
C ILE A 110 -1.72 -5.63 -3.76
N ILE A 111 -1.16 -4.92 -4.74
CA ILE A 111 -1.56 -3.56 -5.09
C ILE A 111 -3.00 -3.53 -5.59
N ASP A 112 -3.34 -4.39 -6.55
CA ASP A 112 -4.70 -4.49 -7.11
C ASP A 112 -5.73 -4.80 -6.01
N GLY A 113 -5.43 -5.78 -5.15
CA GLY A 113 -6.30 -6.15 -4.03
C GLY A 113 -6.38 -5.09 -2.93
N LEU A 114 -5.37 -4.22 -2.78
CA LEU A 114 -5.41 -3.08 -1.88
C LEU A 114 -6.26 -1.96 -2.47
N GLU A 115 -6.08 -1.63 -3.76
CA GLU A 115 -6.87 -0.62 -4.47
C GLU A 115 -8.36 -0.96 -4.43
N GLU A 116 -8.74 -2.17 -4.83
CA GLU A 116 -10.13 -2.64 -4.79
C GLU A 116 -10.72 -2.50 -3.38
N LYS A 117 -9.94 -2.88 -2.36
CA LYS A 117 -10.35 -2.80 -0.96
C LYS A 117 -10.50 -1.36 -0.47
N LEU A 118 -9.64 -0.44 -0.90
CA LEU A 118 -9.73 0.98 -0.55
C LEU A 118 -10.98 1.60 -1.17
N ILE A 119 -11.25 1.35 -2.45
CA ILE A 119 -12.44 1.84 -3.15
C ILE A 119 -13.70 1.27 -2.49
N ARG A 120 -13.79 -0.06 -2.38
CA ARG A 120 -14.98 -0.77 -1.89
C ARG A 120 -15.33 -0.43 -0.43
N ARG A 121 -14.34 -0.13 0.43
CA ARG A 121 -14.58 0.20 1.85
C ARG A 121 -14.87 1.68 2.11
N HIS A 122 -14.78 2.54 1.10
CA HIS A 122 -15.03 3.97 1.22
C HIS A 122 -15.99 4.47 0.12
N PRO A 123 -17.21 3.91 0.02
CA PRO A 123 -18.15 4.28 -1.04
C PRO A 123 -18.57 5.76 -0.98
N LEU A 124 -18.55 6.40 0.20
CA LEU A 124 -18.80 7.85 0.29
C LEU A 124 -17.68 8.70 -0.31
N ALA A 125 -16.47 8.15 -0.45
CA ALA A 125 -15.33 8.83 -1.06
C ALA A 125 -15.18 8.52 -2.57
N PHE A 126 -15.74 7.42 -3.07
CA PHE A 126 -15.52 6.92 -4.44
C PHE A 126 -16.81 6.61 -5.23
N GLY A 127 -17.98 6.67 -4.61
CA GLY A 127 -19.27 6.29 -5.21
C GLY A 127 -19.94 7.40 -6.01
N GLU A 128 -21.05 7.09 -6.68
CA GLU A 128 -21.81 8.06 -7.50
C GLU A 128 -22.38 9.24 -6.69
N ASP A 129 -22.59 9.05 -5.39
CA ASP A 129 -23.01 10.10 -4.45
C ASP A 129 -21.84 10.92 -3.90
N SER A 130 -20.58 10.62 -4.29
CA SER A 130 -19.45 11.50 -3.98
C SER A 130 -19.67 12.82 -4.73
N ARG A 131 -20.09 13.84 -3.97
CA ARG A 131 -20.31 15.17 -4.51
C ARG A 131 -18.93 15.78 -4.74
N ASP A 132 -18.68 16.25 -5.96
CA ASP A 132 -17.49 16.97 -6.40
C ASP A 132 -16.77 17.70 -5.24
N ASP A 133 -15.74 17.05 -4.67
CA ASP A 133 -14.86 17.55 -3.61
C ASP A 133 -15.47 17.84 -2.21
N GLU A 134 -16.73 17.49 -1.92
CA GLU A 134 -17.29 17.61 -0.57
C GLU A 134 -16.89 16.42 0.32
N MET A 135 -16.22 16.70 1.43
CA MET A 135 -15.86 15.69 2.41
C MET A 135 -17.14 15.20 3.14
N PRO A 136 -17.42 13.88 3.17
CA PRO A 136 -18.59 13.35 3.86
C PRO A 136 -18.49 13.53 5.38
N GLU A 137 -19.64 13.65 6.03
CA GLU A 137 -19.73 13.75 7.49
C GLU A 137 -19.22 12.48 8.18
N LEU A 138 -18.48 12.63 9.27
CA LEU A 138 -17.83 11.52 9.98
C LEU A 138 -18.83 10.44 10.44
N GLU A 139 -20.02 10.85 10.90
CA GLU A 139 -21.06 9.92 11.37
C GLU A 139 -21.57 9.01 10.24
N ASP A 140 -21.65 9.55 9.02
CA ASP A 140 -22.06 8.81 7.83
C ASP A 140 -20.97 7.81 7.40
N VAL A 141 -19.71 8.25 7.42
CA VAL A 141 -18.54 7.39 7.14
C VAL A 141 -18.46 6.22 8.13
N GLU A 142 -18.61 6.49 9.44
CA GLU A 142 -18.55 5.44 10.45
C GLU A 142 -19.69 4.42 10.32
N ARG A 143 -20.92 4.90 10.06
CA ARG A 143 -22.08 4.03 9.87
C ARG A 143 -21.88 3.09 8.69
N GLU A 144 -21.42 3.63 7.58
CA GLU A 144 -21.21 2.88 6.36
C GLU A 144 -20.04 1.89 6.48
N TYR A 145 -18.94 2.30 7.12
CA TYR A 145 -17.81 1.40 7.39
C TYR A 145 -18.22 0.20 8.26
N ARG A 146 -19.05 0.41 9.29
CA ARG A 146 -19.58 -0.68 10.15
C ARG A 146 -20.48 -1.64 9.36
N ARG A 147 -21.30 -1.14 8.43
CA ARG A 147 -22.13 -1.95 7.53
C ARG A 147 -21.25 -2.88 6.68
N ILE A 148 -20.27 -2.30 5.97
CA ILE A 148 -19.35 -3.05 5.10
C ILE A 148 -18.55 -4.10 5.89
N LYS A 149 -18.07 -3.76 7.09
CA LYS A 149 -17.34 -4.72 7.95
C LYS A 149 -18.19 -5.89 8.40
N THR A 150 -19.48 -5.69 8.61
CA THR A 150 -20.42 -6.77 8.95
C THR A 150 -20.59 -7.73 7.77
N GLU A 151 -20.78 -7.18 6.57
CA GLU A 151 -20.94 -7.96 5.33
C GLU A 151 -19.67 -8.77 4.98
N GLU A 152 -18.48 -8.16 5.11
CA GLU A 152 -17.21 -8.86 4.86
C GLU A 152 -16.98 -10.03 5.83
N LYS A 153 -17.45 -9.93 7.08
CA LYS A 153 -17.37 -11.04 8.04
C LYS A 153 -18.27 -12.19 7.62
N GLN A 154 -19.52 -11.89 7.26
CA GLN A 154 -20.49 -12.90 6.80
C GLN A 154 -19.98 -13.64 5.55
N GLN A 155 -19.44 -12.91 4.57
CA GLN A 155 -18.88 -13.53 3.36
C GLN A 155 -17.66 -14.42 3.63
N LYS A 156 -16.85 -14.10 4.65
CA LYS A 156 -15.71 -14.93 5.06
C LYS A 156 -16.15 -16.19 5.77
N ASP A 157 -17.18 -16.10 6.61
CA ASP A 157 -17.75 -17.24 7.34
C ASP A 157 -18.48 -18.21 6.37
N ASP A 158 -19.06 -17.70 5.27
CA ASP A 158 -19.74 -18.51 4.25
C ASP A 158 -18.79 -19.20 3.24
N ASN A 159 -17.56 -18.71 3.09
CA ASN A 159 -16.54 -19.25 2.17
C ASN A 159 -15.54 -20.21 2.84
N GLN A 160 -15.81 -20.63 4.09
CA GLN A 160 -14.95 -21.47 4.91
C GLN A 160 -15.58 -22.85 5.17
#